data_AF-A0A528M367-F1
#
_entry.id   AF-A0A528M367-F1
#
_cell.length_a   1.000
_cell.length_b   1.000
_cell.length_c   1.000
_cell.angle_alpha   90.00
_cell.angle_beta   90.00
_cell.angle_gamma   90.00
#
_symmetry.space_group_name_H-M   'P 1'
#
loop_
_entity.id
_entity.type
_entity.pdbx_description
1 polymer ?
#
loop_
_entity_poly.entity_id
_entity_poly.type
_entity_poly.pdbx_seq_one_letter_code
_entity_poly.pdbx_strand_id
1 'polypeptide(L)'
;MKHTAYIDFACNNPDNGLFSGKAMMATYGDIELEAPGWQSFSFSTGVGFIRIHRRNFKIVGSKDWFGNWCWNRYALPRSEAKQLLATLRKNGWRCTCGPVRFYDWFNGKGEAA
;
A
#
# COMPACT_ATOMS: atom_id res chain seq x y z
N MET A 1 10.09 3.34 -20.29
CA MET A 1 9.43 2.63 -19.16
C MET A 1 8.83 3.68 -18.22
N LYS A 2 7.60 3.49 -17.71
CA LYS A 2 7.00 4.44 -16.76
C LYS A 2 7.84 4.50 -15.48
N HIS A 3 8.26 5.70 -15.07
CA HIS A 3 9.14 5.93 -13.91
C HIS A 3 8.43 5.77 -12.55
N THR A 4 7.11 5.69 -12.57
CA THR A 4 6.24 5.62 -11.39
C THR A 4 5.43 4.33 -11.33
N ALA A 5 5.01 3.99 -10.12
CA ALA A 5 4.07 2.92 -9.79
C ALA A 5 2.98 3.49 -8.90
N TYR A 6 1.76 2.97 -9.01
CA TYR A 6 0.64 3.38 -8.18
C TYR A 6 0.37 2.33 -7.12
N ILE A 7 0.28 2.76 -5.86
CA ILE A 7 -0.17 1.93 -4.76
C ILE A 7 -1.33 2.66 -4.11
N ASP A 8 -2.44 1.95 -3.94
CA ASP A 8 -3.67 2.51 -3.42
C ASP A 8 -3.90 1.95 -2.00
N PHE A 9 -4.41 2.76 -1.08
CA PHE A 9 -4.71 2.33 0.29
C PHE A 9 -6.17 2.63 0.64
N ALA A 10 -6.83 1.67 1.30
CA ALA A 10 -8.09 1.90 1.98
C ALA A 10 -7.81 2.68 3.26
N CYS A 11 -7.77 4.02 3.15
CA CYS A 11 -7.37 4.89 4.25
C CYS A 11 -8.42 5.91 4.67
N ASN A 12 -9.60 5.89 4.05
CA ASN A 12 -10.71 6.76 4.43
C ASN A 12 -11.76 5.96 5.21
N ASN A 13 -12.50 6.66 6.06
CA ASN A 13 -13.59 6.08 6.84
C ASN A 13 -14.73 5.64 5.87
N PRO A 14 -15.19 4.38 5.94
CA PRO A 14 -16.22 3.87 5.04
C PRO A 14 -17.58 4.54 5.18
N ASP A 15 -17.86 5.25 6.28
CA ASP A 15 -19.15 5.90 6.51
C ASP A 15 -19.23 7.31 5.90
N ASN A 16 -18.09 7.96 5.65
CA ASN A 16 -18.07 9.37 5.21
C ASN A 16 -16.96 9.74 4.22
N GLY A 17 -16.07 8.83 3.86
CA GLY A 17 -14.99 9.07 2.89
C GLY A 17 -13.88 10.01 3.36
N LEU A 18 -13.85 10.39 4.64
CA LEU A 18 -12.80 11.24 5.21
C LEU A 18 -11.56 10.43 5.59
N PHE A 19 -10.37 11.02 5.42
CA PHE A 19 -9.10 10.37 5.78
C PHE A 19 -9.08 9.97 7.25
N SER A 20 -8.86 8.67 7.50
CA SER A 20 -8.98 8.07 8.85
C SER A 20 -7.68 8.04 9.65
N GLY A 21 -6.55 8.40 9.03
CA GLY A 21 -5.22 8.27 9.63
C GLY A 21 -4.77 6.81 9.81
N LYS A 22 -5.44 5.86 9.15
CA LYS A 22 -5.19 4.43 9.26
C LYS A 22 -5.25 3.75 7.90
N ALA A 23 -4.57 2.61 7.76
CA ALA A 23 -4.69 1.74 6.59
C ALA A 23 -4.66 0.27 7.01
N MET A 24 -5.49 -0.54 6.35
CA MET A 24 -5.61 -1.98 6.60
C MET A 24 -5.54 -2.80 5.30
N MET A 25 -5.87 -2.18 4.16
CA MET A 25 -5.79 -2.81 2.85
C MET A 25 -5.02 -1.91 1.89
N ALA A 26 -4.36 -2.53 0.93
CA ALA A 26 -3.65 -1.85 -0.15
C ALA A 26 -3.78 -2.62 -1.47
N THR A 27 -3.63 -1.92 -2.59
CA THR A 27 -3.55 -2.55 -3.92
C THR A 27 -2.35 -2.06 -4.71
N TYR A 28 -1.82 -2.93 -5.56
CA TYR A 28 -0.73 -2.63 -6.50
C TYR A 28 -1.01 -3.29 -7.85
N GLY A 29 -1.56 -2.53 -8.81
CA GLY A 29 -2.08 -3.14 -10.05
C GLY A 29 -3.23 -4.09 -9.71
N ASP A 30 -3.14 -5.35 -10.14
CA ASP A 30 -4.14 -6.39 -9.90
C ASP A 30 -3.88 -7.19 -8.60
N ILE A 31 -3.02 -6.67 -7.73
CA ILE A 31 -2.64 -7.30 -6.46
C ILE A 31 -3.41 -6.65 -5.32
N GLU A 32 -3.98 -7.47 -4.44
CA GLU A 32 -4.62 -7.04 -3.20
C GLU A 32 -3.80 -7.51 -2.00
N LEU A 33 -3.56 -6.58 -1.08
CA LEU A 33 -2.78 -6.78 0.14
C LEU A 33 -3.62 -6.45 1.37
N GLU A 34 -3.54 -7.31 2.37
CA GLU A 34 -4.21 -7.14 3.66
C GLU A 34 -3.21 -7.09 4.80
N ALA A 35 -3.48 -6.20 5.76
CA ALA A 35 -2.78 -6.16 7.04
C ALA A 35 -2.98 -7.47 7.82
N PRO A 36 -1.95 -7.91 8.58
CA PRO A 36 -2.06 -9.11 9.41
C PRO A 36 -3.24 -9.02 10.37
N GLY A 37 -4.11 -10.04 10.34
CA GLY A 37 -5.27 -10.12 11.22
C GLY A 37 -6.25 -8.96 11.07
N TRP A 38 -6.30 -8.30 9.91
CA TRP A 38 -7.15 -7.12 9.70
C TRP A 38 -6.88 -6.00 10.71
N GLN A 39 -5.63 -5.88 11.16
CA GLN A 39 -5.21 -4.80 12.05
C GLN A 39 -5.03 -3.50 11.27
N SER A 40 -5.59 -2.41 11.80
CA SER A 40 -5.32 -1.06 11.27
C SER A 40 -3.96 -0.54 11.72
N PHE A 41 -3.14 -0.11 10.76
CA PHE A 41 -1.87 0.58 11.04
C PHE A 41 -2.02 2.08 10.89
N SER A 42 -1.30 2.86 11.70
CA SER A 42 -1.23 4.31 11.55
C SER A 42 -0.67 4.66 10.17
N PHE A 43 -1.42 5.51 9.46
CA PHE A 43 -1.13 5.95 8.10
C PHE A 43 -1.26 7.46 8.05
N SER A 44 -0.21 8.16 7.60
CA SER A 44 -0.28 9.61 7.45
C SER A 44 0.22 10.05 6.08
N THR A 45 -0.30 11.18 5.64
CA THR A 45 0.09 11.85 4.42
C THR A 45 0.76 13.17 4.77
N GLY A 46 1.63 13.65 3.90
CA GLY A 46 2.22 14.98 4.00
C GLY A 46 2.66 15.46 2.62
N VAL A 47 3.26 16.65 2.56
CA VAL A 47 3.72 17.22 1.29
C VAL A 47 4.81 16.32 0.70
N GLY A 48 4.49 15.63 -0.39
CA GLY A 48 5.42 14.75 -1.11
C GLY A 48 5.72 13.41 -0.43
N PHE A 49 4.97 13.00 0.61
CA PHE A 49 5.15 11.68 1.21
C PHE A 49 3.88 11.04 1.76
N ILE A 50 3.95 9.72 1.90
CA ILE A 50 3.09 8.92 2.78
C ILE A 50 3.93 8.23 3.84
N ARG A 51 3.33 7.90 4.98
CA ARG A 51 4.00 7.22 6.08
C ARG A 51 3.19 6.03 6.57
N ILE A 52 3.82 4.87 6.62
CA ILE A 52 3.28 3.64 7.22
C ILE A 52 4.43 2.84 7.84
N HIS A 53 4.15 2.06 8.89
CA HIS A 53 5.19 1.28 9.61
C HIS A 53 6.39 2.13 10.06
N ARG A 54 6.11 3.35 10.51
CA ARG A 54 7.09 4.35 10.95
C ARG A 54 8.13 4.77 9.89
N ARG A 55 7.86 4.53 8.61
CA ARG A 55 8.72 4.90 7.49
C ARG A 55 8.00 5.84 6.53
N ASN A 56 8.70 6.87 6.06
CA ASN A 56 8.21 7.77 5.02
C ASN A 56 8.60 7.22 3.66
N PHE A 57 7.69 7.35 2.69
CA PHE A 57 7.88 7.00 1.30
C PHE A 57 7.56 8.20 0.44
N LYS A 58 8.44 8.52 -0.50
CA LYS A 58 8.25 9.68 -1.37
C LYS A 58 7.15 9.39 -2.38
N ILE A 59 6.26 10.37 -2.57
CA ILE A 59 5.24 10.35 -3.62
C ILE A 59 5.45 11.55 -4.55
N VAL A 60 5.03 11.41 -5.80
CA VAL A 60 5.02 12.48 -6.80
C VAL A 60 3.60 12.94 -7.15
N GLY A 61 2.59 12.34 -6.52
CA GLY A 61 1.19 12.70 -6.67
C GLY A 61 0.28 11.76 -5.90
N SER A 62 -0.95 12.20 -5.71
CA SER A 62 -2.02 11.40 -5.11
C SER A 62 -3.35 11.70 -5.78
N LYS A 63 -4.32 10.80 -5.59
CA LYS A 63 -5.72 11.01 -5.97
C LYS A 63 -6.60 10.43 -4.88
N ASP A 64 -7.46 11.27 -4.32
CA ASP A 64 -8.44 10.82 -3.34
C ASP A 64 -9.60 10.11 -4.02
N TRP A 65 -10.26 9.23 -3.26
CA TRP A 65 -11.45 8.49 -3.70
C TRP A 65 -11.23 7.68 -4.99
N PHE A 66 -10.10 6.99 -5.06
CA PHE A 66 -9.73 6.18 -6.21
C PHE A 66 -10.52 4.86 -6.24
N GLY A 67 -11.34 4.69 -7.29
CA GLY A 67 -12.22 3.52 -7.45
C GLY A 67 -13.49 3.63 -6.59
N ASN A 68 -13.35 3.96 -5.31
CA ASN A 68 -14.44 4.39 -4.45
C ASN A 68 -13.92 5.34 -3.34
N TRP A 69 -14.85 5.90 -2.56
CA TRP A 69 -14.57 6.89 -1.51
C TRP A 69 -13.69 6.41 -0.33
N CYS A 70 -13.50 5.10 -0.13
CA CYS A 70 -12.66 4.56 0.95
C CYS A 70 -11.16 4.60 0.62
N TRP A 71 -10.80 4.78 -0.66
CA TRP A 71 -9.46 4.52 -1.15
C TRP A 71 -8.78 5.79 -1.68
N ASN A 72 -7.49 5.95 -1.39
CA ASN A 72 -6.66 6.96 -2.03
C ASN A 72 -5.53 6.29 -2.81
N ARG A 73 -5.23 6.82 -4.00
CA ARG A 73 -4.13 6.39 -4.86
C ARG A 73 -2.90 7.25 -4.63
N TYR A 74 -1.73 6.63 -4.55
CA TYR A 74 -0.44 7.32 -4.43
C TYR A 74 0.48 6.93 -5.58
N ALA A 75 1.09 7.94 -6.22
CA ALA A 75 2.08 7.76 -7.27
C ALA A 75 3.48 7.79 -6.67
N LEU A 76 4.20 6.66 -6.70
CA LEU A 76 5.54 6.51 -6.14
C LEU A 76 6.57 6.36 -7.27
N PRO A 77 7.79 6.91 -7.13
CA PRO A 77 8.93 6.42 -7.89
C PRO A 77 9.06 4.90 -7.72
N ARG A 78 9.44 4.16 -8.77
CA ARG A 78 9.50 2.68 -8.70
C ARG A 78 10.39 2.15 -7.58
N SER A 79 11.48 2.84 -7.23
CA SER A 79 12.35 2.49 -6.11
C SER A 79 11.60 2.56 -4.76
N GLU A 80 10.83 3.63 -4.54
CA GLU A 80 9.99 3.82 -3.36
C GLU A 80 8.86 2.79 -3.28
N ALA A 81 8.21 2.50 -4.41
CA ALA A 81 7.17 1.46 -4.47
C ALA A 81 7.71 0.08 -4.07
N LYS A 82 8.89 -0.31 -4.58
CA LYS A 82 9.56 -1.56 -4.17
C LYS A 82 9.86 -1.58 -2.67
N GLN A 83 10.39 -0.47 -2.15
CA GLN A 83 10.69 -0.36 -0.72
C GLN A 83 9.43 -0.40 0.15
N LEU A 84 8.33 0.18 -0.32
CA LEU A 84 7.03 0.13 0.34
C LEU A 84 6.50 -1.31 0.40
N LEU A 85 6.43 -2.01 -0.74
CA LEU A 85 5.99 -3.40 -0.79
C LEU A 85 6.84 -4.32 0.10
N ALA A 86 8.17 -4.15 0.06
CA ALA A 86 9.07 -4.89 0.96
C ALA A 86 8.83 -4.55 2.44
N THR A 87 8.48 -3.31 2.76
CA THR A 87 8.14 -2.88 4.12
C THR A 87 6.82 -3.50 4.57
N LEU A 88 5.79 -3.53 3.72
CA LEU A 88 4.52 -4.19 4.03
C LEU A 88 4.73 -5.68 4.30
N ARG A 89 5.44 -6.37 3.40
CA ARG A 89 5.81 -7.79 3.54
C ARG A 89 6.55 -8.05 4.86
N LYS A 90 7.58 -7.25 5.17
CA LYS A 90 8.36 -7.39 6.43
C LYS A 90 7.50 -7.21 7.69
N ASN A 91 6.44 -6.41 7.61
CA ASN A 91 5.51 -6.19 8.72
C ASN A 91 4.29 -7.13 8.67
N GLY A 92 4.41 -8.27 7.97
CA GLY A 92 3.42 -9.36 8.03
C GLY A 92 2.16 -9.11 7.20
N TRP A 93 2.14 -8.10 6.34
CA TRP A 93 1.06 -7.97 5.36
C TRP A 93 1.05 -9.19 4.44
N ARG A 94 -0.12 -9.53 3.92
CA ARG A 94 -0.31 -10.69 3.05
C ARG A 94 -0.89 -10.27 1.72
N CYS A 95 -0.43 -10.91 0.66
CA CYS A 95 -1.11 -10.89 -0.63
C CYS A 95 -2.32 -11.83 -0.53
N THR A 96 -3.52 -11.33 -0.80
CA THR A 96 -4.76 -12.13 -0.76
C THR A 96 -5.34 -12.36 -2.15
N CYS A 97 -5.03 -11.49 -3.10
CA CYS A 97 -5.33 -11.65 -4.53
C CYS A 97 -4.15 -11.19 -5.39
N GLY A 98 -3.94 -11.81 -6.55
CA GLY A 98 -2.94 -11.40 -7.54
C GLY A 98 -2.25 -12.56 -8.27
N PRO A 99 -1.30 -12.27 -9.18
CA PRO A 99 -0.58 -13.30 -9.93
C PRO A 99 0.22 -14.24 -9.00
N VAL A 100 0.17 -15.55 -9.28
CA VAL A 100 0.78 -16.61 -8.46
C VAL A 100 2.24 -16.29 -8.08
N ARG A 101 3.07 -15.89 -9.04
CA ARG A 101 4.48 -15.55 -8.78
C ARG A 101 4.65 -14.42 -7.77
N PHE A 102 3.78 -13.41 -7.81
CA PHE A 102 3.83 -12.31 -6.84
C PHE A 102 3.29 -12.78 -5.48
N TYR A 103 2.19 -13.52 -5.48
CA TYR A 103 1.59 -14.10 -4.27
C TYR A 103 2.62 -14.94 -3.49
N ASP A 104 3.30 -15.87 -4.18
CA ASP A 104 4.31 -16.74 -3.58
C ASP A 104 5.51 -15.96 -3.06
N TRP A 105 6.01 -14.99 -3.83
CA TRP A 105 7.11 -14.13 -3.37
C TRP A 105 6.71 -13.31 -2.15
N PHE A 106 5.52 -12.72 -2.14
CA PHE A 106 5.08 -11.84 -1.07
C PHE A 106 4.81 -12.62 0.22
N ASN A 107 4.10 -13.74 0.12
CA ASN A 107 3.69 -14.56 1.26
C ASN A 107 4.72 -15.61 1.69
N GLY A 108 5.71 -15.92 0.84
CA GLY A 108 6.74 -16.91 1.13
C GLY A 108 7.65 -16.50 2.29
N LYS A 109 8.07 -17.50 3.08
CA LYS A 109 9.14 -17.36 4.06
C LYS A 109 10.43 -17.09 3.28
N GLY A 110 11.02 -15.91 3.44
CA GLY A 110 12.12 -15.47 2.60
C GLY A 110 13.34 -16.37 2.66
N GLU A 111 13.45 -17.32 1.75
CA GLU A 111 14.73 -17.70 1.18
C GLU A 111 14.98 -16.69 0.06
N ALA A 112 16.04 -15.90 0.22
CA ALA A 112 16.52 -15.04 -0.85
C ALA A 112 16.90 -15.95 -2.02
N ALA A 113 16.18 -15.82 -3.13
CA ALA A 113 16.68 -16.23 -4.43
C ALA A 113 17.84 -15.31 -4.84
#